data_AF-A0A9J6H432-F1
#
_entry.id   AF-A0A9J6H432-F1
#
_cell.length_a   1.000
_cell.length_b   1.000
_cell.length_c   1.000
_cell.angle_alpha   90.00
_cell.angle_beta   90.00
_cell.angle_gamma   90.00
#
_symmetry.space_group_name_H-M   'P 1'
#
loop_
_entity.id
_entity.type
_entity.pdbx_description
1 polymer ?
#
loop_
_entity_poly.entity_id
_entity_poly.type
_entity_poly.pdbx_seq_one_letter_code
_entity_poly.pdbx_strand_id
1 'polypeptide(L)'
;MRVKTAVQLFSPPTTAALQYLKSQAGHTCGLEFANVGPTVEFMQIMRKWFALMDVSNTAQYHHTNDPESRHFTDPYDERLTWLETTFLNYISSLKAESLAKNYLSKETEHALILTTT
;
A
#
# COMPACT_ATOMS: atom_id res chain seq x y z
N MET A 1 5.18 -17.64 8.16
CA MET A 1 4.79 -16.52 7.27
C MET A 1 6.03 -15.98 6.55
N ARG A 2 5.95 -15.67 5.25
CA ARG A 2 7.08 -15.12 4.47
C ARG A 2 6.91 -13.61 4.24
N VAL A 3 7.12 -12.80 5.28
CA VAL A 3 6.98 -11.33 5.22
C VAL A 3 7.86 -10.71 4.12
N LYS A 4 9.09 -11.23 3.94
CA LYS A 4 10.00 -10.80 2.87
C LYS A 4 9.39 -10.90 1.47
N THR A 5 8.63 -11.96 1.19
CA THR A 5 7.96 -12.15 -0.10
C THR A 5 6.87 -11.10 -0.31
N ALA A 6 6.09 -10.79 0.73
CA ALA A 6 5.07 -9.74 0.65
C ALA A 6 5.70 -8.37 0.41
N VAL A 7 6.76 -8.01 1.14
CA VAL A 7 7.49 -6.74 0.95
C VAL A 7 8.03 -6.61 -0.48
N GLN A 8 8.60 -7.68 -1.04
CA GLN A 8 9.09 -7.68 -2.42
C GLN A 8 7.95 -7.54 -3.45
N LEU A 9 6.80 -8.18 -3.19
CA LEU A 9 5.63 -8.08 -4.05
C LEU A 9 5.15 -6.62 -4.13
N PHE A 10 5.01 -5.95 -3.01
CA PHE A 10 4.55 -4.55 -2.91
C PHE A 10 5.64 -3.51 -3.20
N SER A 11 6.82 -3.91 -3.69
CA SER A 11 7.95 -3.00 -3.85
C SER A 11 7.77 -2.00 -5.02
N PRO A 12 8.43 -0.82 -4.96
CA PRO A 12 8.37 0.17 -6.04
C PRO A 12 8.77 -0.36 -7.42
N PRO A 13 9.82 -1.20 -7.57
CA PRO A 13 10.14 -1.79 -8.87
C PRO A 13 8.99 -2.63 -9.45
N THR A 14 8.28 -3.39 -8.62
CA THR A 14 7.14 -4.20 -9.07
C THR A 14 5.99 -3.32 -9.53
N THR A 15 5.61 -2.30 -8.75
CA THR A 15 4.51 -1.40 -9.12
C THR A 15 4.86 -0.55 -10.34
N ALA A 16 6.11 -0.10 -10.47
CA ALA A 16 6.60 0.60 -11.65
C ALA A 16 6.56 -0.28 -12.92
N ALA A 17 6.97 -1.54 -12.81
CA ALA A 17 6.91 -2.49 -13.93
C ALA A 17 5.46 -2.72 -14.39
N LEU A 18 4.53 -2.93 -13.45
CA LEU A 18 3.10 -3.09 -13.77
C LEU A 18 2.51 -1.82 -14.40
N GLN A 19 2.88 -0.64 -13.90
CA GLN A 19 2.45 0.65 -14.47
C GLN A 19 3.01 0.84 -15.89
N TYR A 20 4.25 0.44 -16.15
CA TYR A 20 4.82 0.44 -17.49
C TYR A 20 4.06 -0.51 -18.41
N LEU A 21 3.81 -1.76 -17.98
CA LEU A 21 3.05 -2.73 -18.77
C LEU A 21 1.62 -2.25 -19.07
N LYS A 22 0.97 -1.55 -18.13
CA LYS A 22 -0.32 -0.87 -18.40
C LYS A 22 -0.22 0.08 -19.59
N SER A 23 0.84 0.90 -19.65
CA SER A 23 1.05 1.86 -20.73
C SER A 23 1.39 1.22 -22.08
N GLN A 24 1.87 -0.04 -22.05
CA GLN A 24 2.26 -0.79 -23.24
C GLN A 24 1.25 -1.88 -23.63
N ALA A 25 0.09 -1.93 -22.96
CA ALA A 25 -0.93 -2.93 -23.20
C ALA A 25 -1.45 -2.85 -24.64
N GLY A 26 -1.38 -3.95 -25.38
CA GLY A 26 -1.72 -4.01 -26.81
C GLY A 26 -0.59 -3.56 -27.76
N HIS A 27 0.54 -3.07 -27.23
CA HIS A 27 1.74 -2.73 -28.01
C HIS A 27 2.83 -3.80 -27.84
N THR A 28 3.38 -3.91 -26.63
CA THR A 28 4.49 -4.84 -26.33
C THR A 28 4.10 -5.91 -25.32
N CYS A 29 2.90 -5.85 -24.75
CA CYS A 29 2.37 -6.85 -23.85
C CYS A 29 0.86 -7.05 -24.09
N GLY A 30 0.32 -8.11 -23.49
CA GLY A 30 -1.09 -8.46 -23.62
C GLY A 30 -2.04 -7.37 -23.12
N LEU A 31 -3.26 -7.39 -23.65
CA LEU A 31 -4.32 -6.43 -23.30
C LEU A 31 -4.79 -6.59 -21.85
N GLU A 32 -4.48 -7.71 -21.19
CA GLU A 32 -4.84 -7.94 -19.79
C GLU A 32 -4.21 -6.91 -18.85
N PHE A 33 -3.04 -6.36 -19.23
CA PHE A 33 -2.36 -5.33 -18.45
C PHE A 33 -3.06 -3.97 -18.48
N ALA A 34 -3.98 -3.72 -19.42
CA ALA A 34 -4.71 -2.44 -19.49
C ALA A 34 -5.49 -2.15 -18.19
N ASN A 35 -5.94 -3.21 -17.51
CA ASN A 35 -6.77 -3.14 -16.31
C ASN A 35 -6.00 -3.28 -14.99
N VAL A 36 -4.66 -3.26 -15.00
CA VAL A 36 -3.85 -3.45 -13.79
C VAL A 36 -3.83 -2.24 -12.86
N GLY A 37 -4.43 -1.11 -13.28
CA GLY A 37 -4.41 0.16 -12.53
C GLY A 37 -4.86 0.03 -11.06
N PRO A 38 -6.06 -0.52 -10.78
CA PRO A 38 -6.53 -0.71 -9.41
C PRO A 38 -5.60 -1.60 -8.56
N THR A 39 -4.97 -2.61 -9.17
CA THR A 39 -3.98 -3.45 -8.49
C THR A 39 -2.74 -2.64 -8.10
N VAL A 40 -2.23 -1.82 -9.00
CA VAL A 40 -1.07 -0.94 -8.73
C VAL A 40 -1.39 0.02 -7.59
N GLU A 41 -2.58 0.63 -7.61
CA GLU A 41 -3.03 1.54 -6.55
C GLU A 41 -3.12 0.82 -5.19
N PHE A 42 -3.78 -0.34 -5.14
CA PHE A 42 -3.83 -1.16 -3.92
C PHE A 42 -2.43 -1.48 -3.39
N MET A 43 -1.51 -1.87 -4.28
CA MET A 43 -0.14 -2.19 -3.89
C MET A 43 0.60 -0.97 -3.31
N GLN A 44 0.40 0.21 -3.88
CA GLN A 44 1.00 1.46 -3.40
C GLN A 44 0.42 1.88 -2.04
N ILE A 45 -0.89 1.83 -1.87
CA ILE A 45 -1.56 2.16 -0.60
C ILE A 45 -1.10 1.22 0.52
N MET A 46 -1.10 -0.09 0.26
CA MET A 46 -0.67 -1.08 1.26
C MET A 46 0.82 -0.96 1.60
N ARG A 47 1.68 -0.66 0.61
CA ARG A 47 3.10 -0.38 0.85
C ARG A 47 3.27 0.83 1.76
N LYS A 48 2.60 1.94 1.44
CA LYS A 48 2.69 3.18 2.24
C LYS A 48 2.21 2.94 3.67
N TRP A 49 1.08 2.27 3.85
CA TRP A 49 0.60 1.88 5.17
C TRP A 49 1.65 1.04 5.91
N PHE A 50 2.21 0.02 5.29
CA PHE A 50 3.24 -0.82 5.91
C PHE A 50 4.49 -0.01 6.32
N ALA A 51 4.95 0.92 5.47
CA ALA A 51 6.10 1.77 5.76
C ALA A 51 5.84 2.74 6.93
N LEU A 52 4.65 3.33 7.00
CA LEU A 52 4.27 4.24 8.09
C LEU A 52 4.06 3.51 9.42
N MET A 53 3.55 2.27 9.37
CA MET A 53 3.34 1.44 10.55
C MET A 53 4.62 0.80 11.10
N ASP A 54 5.70 0.71 10.29
CA ASP A 54 7.00 0.21 10.73
C ASP A 54 7.80 1.26 11.54
N VAL A 55 7.21 1.72 12.64
CA VAL A 55 7.81 2.69 13.58
C VAL A 55 9.02 2.14 14.36
N SER A 56 9.27 0.83 14.26
CA SER A 56 10.39 0.14 14.89
C SER A 56 11.74 0.47 14.23
N ASN A 57 11.68 1.09 13.05
CA ASN A 57 12.83 1.30 12.20
C ASN A 57 13.60 2.60 12.49
N THR A 58 14.14 2.68 13.70
CA THR A 58 14.83 3.88 14.22
C THR A 58 16.15 4.20 13.49
N ALA A 59 16.76 3.21 12.82
CA ALA A 59 18.09 3.35 12.22
C ALA A 59 18.07 3.51 10.69
N GLN A 60 17.05 3.04 9.99
CA GLN A 60 17.09 2.95 8.52
C GLN A 60 16.65 4.26 7.84
N TYR A 61 15.84 5.13 8.46
CA TYR A 61 15.61 6.50 7.95
C TYR A 61 16.93 7.25 7.69
N HIS A 62 17.92 7.10 8.59
CA HIS A 62 19.25 7.71 8.44
C HIS A 62 20.01 7.23 7.20
N HIS A 63 19.72 6.03 6.70
CA HIS A 63 20.44 5.39 5.61
C HIS A 63 19.70 5.46 4.26
N THR A 64 18.37 5.48 4.27
CA THR A 64 17.54 5.37 3.05
C THR A 64 16.84 6.66 2.63
N ASN A 65 16.91 7.74 3.45
CA ASN A 65 16.23 9.02 3.20
C ASN A 65 14.75 8.85 2.80
N ASP A 66 14.07 7.86 3.40
CA ASP A 66 12.67 7.56 3.14
C ASP A 66 11.80 8.32 4.15
N PRO A 67 11.07 9.38 3.74
CA PRO A 67 10.27 10.19 4.64
C PRO A 67 9.09 9.40 5.26
N GLU A 68 8.64 8.30 4.64
CA GLU A 68 7.56 7.47 5.20
C GLU A 68 8.05 6.72 6.44
N SER A 69 9.32 6.31 6.49
CA SER A 69 9.91 5.55 7.60
C SER A 69 10.33 6.38 8.82
N ARG A 70 10.25 7.71 8.75
CA ARG A 70 10.71 8.61 9.82
C ARG A 70 9.76 8.53 11.03
N HIS A 71 10.27 8.72 12.25
CA HIS A 71 9.42 8.91 13.42
C HIS A 71 8.41 10.06 13.25
N PHE A 72 7.21 9.87 13.79
CA PHE A 72 6.26 10.96 13.98
C PHE A 72 6.81 11.87 15.08
N THR A 73 7.19 13.09 14.70
CA THR A 73 7.74 14.09 15.63
C THR A 73 6.80 15.25 15.87
N ASP A 74 5.70 15.32 15.11
CA ASP A 74 4.73 16.40 15.11
C ASP A 74 3.32 15.80 15.23
N PRO A 75 2.47 16.24 16.17
CA PRO A 75 1.06 15.83 16.20
C PRO A 75 0.26 16.23 14.96
N TYR A 76 0.75 17.16 14.15
CA TYR A 76 0.14 17.59 12.89
C TYR A 76 0.82 16.99 11.65
N ASP A 77 1.57 15.89 11.82
CA ASP A 77 2.24 15.22 10.71
C ASP A 77 1.21 14.71 9.69
N GLU A 78 1.33 15.14 8.43
CA GLU A 78 0.42 14.75 7.34
C GLU A 78 0.34 13.22 7.15
N ARG A 79 1.41 12.49 7.54
CA ARG A 79 1.45 11.03 7.49
C ARG A 79 0.50 10.41 8.51
N LEU A 80 0.34 11.03 9.67
CA LEU A 80 -0.63 10.62 10.69
C LEU A 80 -2.06 10.87 10.18
N THR A 81 -2.30 12.07 9.63
CA THR A 81 -3.59 12.39 8.98
C THR A 81 -3.92 11.42 7.85
N TRP A 82 -2.92 11.03 7.04
CA TRP A 82 -3.10 10.04 5.98
C TRP A 82 -3.54 8.68 6.52
N LEU A 83 -2.96 8.21 7.63
CA LEU A 83 -3.36 6.95 8.28
C LEU A 83 -4.79 7.04 8.83
N GLU A 84 -5.09 8.08 9.59
CA GLU A 84 -6.37 8.23 10.31
C GLU A 84 -7.55 8.54 9.39
N THR A 85 -7.30 9.11 8.21
CA THR A 85 -8.37 9.54 7.30
C THR A 85 -8.28 8.86 5.94
N THR A 86 -7.18 9.06 5.21
CA THR A 86 -7.07 8.65 3.80
C THR A 86 -7.07 7.14 3.67
N PHE A 87 -6.29 6.45 4.50
CA PHE A 87 -6.20 4.99 4.49
C PHE A 87 -7.50 4.33 4.96
N LEU A 88 -8.11 4.82 6.05
CA LEU A 88 -9.39 4.26 6.52
C LEU A 88 -10.53 4.48 5.52
N ASN A 89 -10.58 5.65 4.87
CA ASN A 89 -11.53 5.90 3.79
C ASN A 89 -11.28 4.96 2.61
N TYR A 90 -10.02 4.73 2.24
CA TYR A 90 -9.66 3.78 1.19
C TYR A 90 -10.14 2.36 1.50
N ILE A 91 -9.93 1.84 2.71
CA ILE A 91 -10.41 0.51 3.11
C ILE A 91 -11.93 0.43 3.06
N SER A 92 -12.63 1.49 3.47
CA SER A 92 -14.09 1.59 3.40
C SER A 92 -14.61 1.55 1.95
N SER A 93 -14.00 2.35 1.06
CA SER A 93 -14.31 2.34 -0.38
C SER A 93 -14.00 0.97 -1.01
N LEU A 94 -12.84 0.39 -0.70
CA LEU A 94 -12.44 -0.93 -1.19
C LEU A 94 -13.47 -1.99 -0.80
N LYS A 95 -14.00 -1.94 0.42
CA LYS A 95 -15.06 -2.85 0.88
C LYS A 95 -16.38 -2.62 0.14
N ALA A 96 -16.77 -1.37 -0.06
CA ALA A 96 -18.02 -1.01 -0.75
C ALA A 96 -18.00 -1.42 -2.23
N GLU A 97 -16.84 -1.34 -2.88
CA GLU A 97 -16.67 -1.60 -4.31
C GLU A 97 -16.30 -3.06 -4.62
N SER A 98 -15.78 -3.80 -3.64
CA SER A 98 -15.40 -5.20 -3.81
C SER A 98 -16.60 -6.14 -3.73
N LEU A 99 -16.57 -7.20 -4.54
CA LEU A 99 -17.38 -8.38 -4.29
C LEU A 99 -16.91 -9.03 -2.98
N ALA A 100 -17.84 -9.50 -2.15
CA ALA A 100 -17.53 -10.08 -0.83
C ALA A 100 -16.46 -11.20 -0.88
N LYS A 101 -16.41 -11.99 -1.97
CA LYS A 101 -15.43 -13.06 -2.18
C LYS A 101 -14.02 -12.59 -2.61
N ASN A 102 -13.91 -11.35 -3.08
CA ASN A 102 -12.68 -10.73 -3.57
C ASN A 102 -12.14 -9.68 -2.59
N TYR A 103 -12.83 -9.44 -1.49
CA TYR A 103 -12.40 -8.55 -0.43
C TYR A 103 -11.47 -9.26 0.56
N LEU A 104 -10.87 -8.47 1.46
CA LEU A 104 -10.08 -8.96 2.59
C LEU A 104 -10.92 -9.87 3.50
N SER A 105 -10.27 -10.78 4.22
CA SER A 105 -10.94 -11.53 5.28
C SER A 105 -11.38 -10.56 6.38
N LYS A 106 -12.41 -10.95 7.14
CA LYS A 106 -12.91 -10.16 8.28
C LYS A 106 -11.79 -9.87 9.30
N GLU A 107 -10.94 -10.86 9.55
CA GLU A 107 -9.80 -10.75 10.45
C GLU A 107 -8.76 -9.76 9.92
N THR A 108 -8.49 -9.79 8.61
CA THR A 108 -7.53 -8.88 7.98
C THR A 108 -8.04 -7.45 7.99
N GLU A 109 -9.30 -7.22 7.63
CA GLU A 109 -9.94 -5.90 7.73
C GLU A 109 -9.86 -5.36 9.16
N HIS A 110 -10.29 -6.17 10.13
CA HIS A 110 -10.31 -5.74 11.52
C HIS A 110 -8.90 -5.44 12.04
N ALA A 111 -7.91 -6.26 11.69
CA ALA A 111 -6.53 -6.02 12.05
C ALA A 111 -6.00 -4.71 11.45
N LEU A 112 -6.29 -4.41 10.18
CA LEU A 112 -5.87 -3.16 9.55
C LEU A 112 -6.48 -1.92 10.22
N ILE A 113 -7.77 -1.96 10.54
CA ILE A 113 -8.44 -0.85 11.22
C ILE A 113 -7.88 -0.68 12.64
N LEU A 114 -7.87 -1.76 13.44
CA LEU A 114 -7.43 -1.74 14.83
C LEU A 114 -5.96 -1.32 15.01
N THR A 115 -5.10 -1.68 14.05
CA THR A 115 -3.69 -1.27 14.13
C THR A 115 -3.46 0.18 13.71
N THR A 116 -4.40 0.76 12.95
CA THR A 116 -4.30 2.14 12.47
C THR A 116 -4.92 3.15 13.45
N THR A 117 -5.92 2.74 14.24
CA THR A 117 -6.64 3.58 15.23
C THR A 117 -6.17 3.31 16.65
#